data_AF-A0A316N1J1-F1
#
_entry.id   AF-A0A316N1J1-F1
#
_cell.length_a   1.000
_cell.length_b   1.000
_cell.length_c   1.000
_cell.angle_alpha   90.00
_cell.angle_beta   90.00
_cell.angle_gamma   90.00
#
_symmetry.space_group_name_H-M   'P 1'
#
loop_
_entity.id
_entity.type
_entity.pdbx_description
1 polymer ?
#
loop_
_entity_poly.entity_id
_entity_poly.type
_entity_poly.pdbx_seq_one_letter_code
_entity_poly.pdbx_strand_id
1 'polypeptide(L)'
;MKRHFPRCLTGKGKMPRAETVSLSPEAIILMFSGITIRVPKNFLRSSLMQASARNTFLGKITALSSGAVNDDVVVTLEGGQQVVATICKAAAENMGLEIGRAAYVVLKASNMIILADAAQHKLSTPNQFTGKIRKLTRGFVNGEVVLELPGGAQITAIITLDGVNRLRLEEGSEVTAVINPCNVLVAVDK
;
A
#
# COMPACT_ATOMS: atom_id res chain seq x y z
N MET A 1 11.40 27.76 23.06
CA MET A 1 10.28 27.50 22.13
C MET A 1 9.88 26.03 22.19
N LYS A 2 8.83 25.69 22.95
CA LYS A 2 8.33 24.31 23.08
C LYS A 2 7.20 24.09 22.08
N ARG A 3 7.38 23.20 21.10
CA ARG A 3 6.32 22.78 20.18
C ARG A 3 5.39 21.81 20.93
N HIS A 4 4.15 22.22 21.14
CA HIS A 4 3.10 21.37 21.68
C HIS A 4 2.64 20.39 20.60
N PHE A 5 2.89 19.09 20.79
CA PHE A 5 2.21 18.04 20.03
C PHE A 5 0.82 17.81 20.65
N PRO A 6 -0.25 17.64 19.86
CA PRO A 6 -1.55 17.30 20.42
C PRO A 6 -1.50 15.88 20.98
N ARG A 7 -1.94 15.73 22.23
CA ARG A 7 -2.06 14.45 22.94
C ARG A 7 -2.95 13.50 22.14
N CYS A 8 -2.45 12.29 21.91
CA CYS A 8 -3.25 11.17 21.45
C CYS A 8 -4.35 10.90 22.49
N LEU A 9 -5.62 11.09 22.12
CA LEU A 9 -6.77 10.78 22.97
C LEU A 9 -6.99 9.26 22.97
N THR A 10 -6.22 8.54 23.79
CA THR A 10 -6.53 7.16 24.18
C THR A 10 -7.57 7.20 25.30
N GLY A 11 -8.82 7.48 24.97
CA GLY A 11 -9.95 7.39 25.89
C GLY A 11 -11.05 6.56 25.26
N LYS A 12 -11.47 5.47 25.91
CA LYS A 12 -12.68 4.71 25.57
C LYS A 12 -13.95 5.53 25.88
N GLY A 13 -14.06 6.73 25.34
CA GLY A 13 -15.27 7.55 25.36
C GLY A 13 -16.11 7.22 24.13
N LYS A 14 -17.42 6.99 24.31
CA LYS A 14 -18.37 6.92 23.19
C LYS A 14 -18.17 8.14 22.30
N MET A 15 -17.89 7.94 21.01
CA MET A 15 -17.90 9.04 20.05
C MET A 15 -19.26 9.76 20.12
N PRO A 16 -19.30 11.11 20.19
CA PRO A 16 -20.55 11.83 20.06
C PRO A 16 -21.19 11.49 18.71
N ARG A 17 -22.53 11.45 18.64
CA ARG A 17 -23.24 11.29 17.35
C ARG A 17 -23.12 12.59 16.58
N ALA A 18 -22.77 12.51 15.29
CA ALA A 18 -22.79 13.67 14.40
C ALA A 18 -24.23 14.19 14.28
N GLU A 19 -24.40 15.51 14.40
CA GLU A 19 -25.71 16.16 14.33
C GLU A 19 -26.14 16.39 12.88
N THR A 20 -25.17 16.55 11.96
CA THR A 20 -25.42 16.70 10.52
C THR A 20 -24.21 16.24 9.71
N VAL A 21 -24.46 15.49 8.63
CA VAL A 21 -23.44 15.03 7.66
C VAL A 21 -23.73 15.69 6.32
N SER A 22 -22.82 16.53 5.84
CA SER A 22 -22.88 17.09 4.48
C SER A 22 -21.89 16.37 3.57
N LEU A 23 -22.38 15.92 2.41
CA LEU A 23 -21.61 15.15 1.43
C LEU A 23 -21.17 16.07 0.30
N SER A 24 -19.87 16.38 0.25
CA SER A 24 -19.24 16.93 -0.97
C SER A 24 -18.62 15.79 -1.79
N PRO A 25 -18.32 16.00 -3.08
CA PRO A 25 -17.64 14.99 -3.91
C PRO A 25 -16.33 14.50 -3.30
N GLU A 26 -15.57 15.38 -2.64
CA GLU A 26 -14.19 15.11 -2.15
C GLU A 26 -14.09 14.87 -0.64
N ALA A 27 -15.06 15.35 0.14
CA ALA A 27 -15.01 15.30 1.60
C ALA A 27 -16.39 15.14 2.25
N ILE A 28 -16.38 14.46 3.38
CA ILE A 28 -17.50 14.34 4.31
C ILE A 28 -17.28 15.39 5.40
N ILE A 29 -18.24 16.29 5.56
CA ILE A 29 -18.21 17.29 6.61
C ILE A 29 -19.07 16.76 7.74
N LEU A 30 -18.44 16.38 8.86
CA LEU A 30 -19.10 15.98 10.09
C LEU A 30 -19.20 17.19 11.00
N MET A 31 -20.42 17.59 11.34
CA MET A 31 -20.65 18.66 12.31
C MET A 31 -21.06 18.06 13.66
N PHE A 32 -20.30 18.43 14.69
CA PHE A 32 -20.60 18.22 16.10
C PHE A 32 -20.81 19.59 16.76
N SER A 33 -21.45 19.66 17.92
CA SER A 33 -21.71 20.90 18.66
C SER A 33 -20.46 21.77 18.84
N GLY A 34 -20.26 22.71 17.92
CA GLY A 34 -19.12 23.63 17.86
C GLY A 34 -17.87 23.17 17.09
N ILE A 35 -17.87 21.99 16.46
CA ILE A 35 -16.72 21.44 15.71
C ILE A 35 -17.14 20.95 14.33
N THR A 36 -16.50 21.48 13.29
CA THR A 36 -16.63 20.99 11.91
C THR A 36 -15.40 20.16 11.54
N ILE A 37 -15.58 18.85 11.36
CA ILE A 37 -14.52 17.94 10.89
C ILE A 37 -14.70 17.70 9.40
N ARG A 38 -13.74 18.16 8.59
CA ARG A 38 -13.65 17.81 7.18
C ARG A 38 -12.85 16.51 7.05
N VAL A 39 -13.55 15.43 6.75
CA VAL A 39 -12.98 14.10 6.54
C VAL A 39 -12.86 13.88 5.02
N PRO A 40 -11.66 13.66 4.46
CA PRO A 40 -11.53 13.25 3.06
C PRO A 40 -12.34 11.97 2.82
N LYS A 41 -13.07 11.84 1.71
CA LYS A 41 -13.88 10.61 1.46
C LYS A 41 -13.03 9.33 1.54
N ASN A 42 -11.77 9.41 1.11
CA ASN A 42 -10.83 8.29 1.15
C ASN A 42 -10.44 7.87 2.59
N PHE A 43 -10.58 8.77 3.56
CA PHE A 43 -10.26 8.51 4.96
C PHE A 43 -11.22 7.50 5.60
N LEU A 44 -12.53 7.58 5.31
CA LEU A 44 -13.48 6.58 5.80
C LEU A 44 -13.23 5.21 5.16
N ARG A 45 -12.84 5.15 3.88
CA ARG A 45 -12.51 3.87 3.24
C ARG A 45 -11.33 3.18 3.91
N SER A 46 -10.28 3.91 4.31
CA SER A 46 -9.13 3.33 5.02
C SER A 46 -9.47 2.80 6.42
N SER A 47 -10.53 3.32 7.06
CA SER A 47 -10.93 2.91 8.42
C SER A 47 -11.66 1.56 8.49
N LEU A 48 -12.11 1.03 7.34
CA LEU A 48 -12.83 -0.24 7.24
C LEU A 48 -11.91 -1.43 6.92
N MET A 49 -10.65 -1.18 6.53
CA MET A 49 -9.69 -2.22 6.18
C MET A 49 -8.46 -2.14 7.08
N GLN A 50 -8.24 -3.18 7.88
CA GLN A 50 -7.02 -3.37 8.63
C GLN A 50 -6.33 -4.65 8.14
N ALA A 51 -5.18 -4.51 7.50
CA ALA A 51 -4.37 -5.63 7.04
C ALA A 51 -3.07 -5.72 7.86
N SER A 52 -2.59 -6.93 8.11
CA SER A 52 -1.29 -7.16 8.77
C SER A 52 -0.10 -6.84 7.87
N ALA A 53 -0.34 -6.72 6.57
CA ALA A 53 0.67 -6.32 5.60
C ALA A 53 1.10 -4.87 5.82
N ARG A 54 2.41 -4.62 5.69
CA ARG A 54 3.00 -3.28 5.86
C ARG A 54 2.81 -2.38 4.64
N ASN A 55 2.48 -2.98 3.50
CA ASN A 55 2.25 -2.26 2.26
C ASN A 55 0.78 -2.40 1.91
N THR A 56 0.02 -1.33 2.09
CA THR A 56 -1.37 -1.26 1.66
C THR A 56 -1.57 0.07 0.96
N PHE A 57 -1.86 0.01 -0.33
CA PHE A 57 -2.00 1.18 -1.18
C PHE A 57 -3.39 1.22 -1.78
N LEU A 58 -3.99 2.40 -1.81
CA LEU A 58 -5.22 2.65 -2.54
C LEU A 58 -4.86 3.01 -3.99
N GLY A 59 -5.65 2.47 -4.93
CA GLY A 59 -5.52 2.79 -6.34
C GLY A 59 -6.81 2.53 -7.10
N LYS A 60 -6.69 2.59 -8.42
CA LYS A 60 -7.77 2.37 -9.37
C LYS A 60 -7.38 1.26 -10.33
N ILE A 61 -8.30 0.33 -10.60
CA ILE A 61 -8.12 -0.69 -11.62
C ILE A 61 -8.09 0.00 -12.98
N THR A 62 -6.97 -0.12 -13.70
CA THR A 62 -6.75 0.53 -15.00
C THR A 62 -6.69 -0.46 -16.16
N ALA A 63 -6.40 -1.73 -15.89
CA ALA A 63 -6.50 -2.78 -16.89
C ALA A 63 -6.89 -4.12 -16.25
N LEU A 64 -7.60 -4.93 -17.04
CA LEU A 64 -7.98 -6.30 -16.72
C LEU A 64 -7.69 -7.15 -17.94
N SER A 65 -6.89 -8.20 -17.77
CA SER A 65 -6.63 -9.19 -18.80
C SER A 65 -7.16 -10.53 -18.33
N SER A 66 -8.29 -10.97 -18.89
CA SER A 66 -8.91 -12.22 -18.46
C SER A 66 -8.27 -13.42 -19.13
N GLY A 67 -7.97 -14.45 -18.35
CA GLY A 67 -7.46 -15.74 -18.82
C GLY A 67 -8.46 -16.87 -18.65
N ALA A 68 -8.03 -18.11 -18.92
CA ALA A 68 -8.85 -19.30 -18.71
C ALA A 68 -9.00 -19.66 -17.21
N VAL A 69 -7.95 -19.39 -16.43
CA VAL A 69 -7.86 -19.77 -15.00
C VAL A 69 -7.60 -18.54 -14.12
N ASN A 70 -6.70 -17.66 -14.57
CA ASN A 70 -6.33 -16.46 -13.85
C ASN A 70 -6.55 -15.22 -14.70
N ASP A 71 -6.91 -14.13 -14.05
CA ASP A 71 -6.98 -12.80 -14.61
C ASP A 71 -5.83 -11.96 -14.04
N ASP A 72 -5.20 -11.15 -14.89
CA ASP A 72 -4.26 -10.13 -14.46
C ASP A 72 -4.98 -8.80 -14.29
N VAL A 73 -4.82 -8.22 -13.10
CA VAL A 73 -5.44 -6.96 -12.69
C VAL A 73 -4.34 -5.93 -12.48
N VAL A 74 -4.40 -4.84 -13.25
CA VAL A 74 -3.47 -3.72 -13.09
C VAL A 74 -4.14 -2.62 -12.28
N VAL A 75 -3.56 -2.30 -11.13
CA VAL A 75 -3.98 -1.21 -10.25
C VAL A 75 -2.97 -0.08 -10.33
N THR A 76 -3.41 1.10 -10.74
CA THR A 76 -2.59 2.32 -10.71
C THR A 76 -2.79 3.02 -9.37
N LEU A 77 -1.70 3.28 -8.66
CA LEU A 77 -1.66 3.98 -7.38
C LEU A 77 -1.73 5.51 -7.58
N GLU A 78 -2.03 6.26 -6.51
CA GLU A 78 -2.07 7.73 -6.56
C GLU A 78 -0.75 8.36 -7.05
N GLY A 79 0.40 7.72 -6.76
CA GLY A 79 1.72 8.16 -7.22
C GLY A 79 2.06 7.77 -8.68
N GLY A 80 1.13 7.15 -9.41
CA GLY A 80 1.30 6.73 -10.80
C GLY A 80 1.96 5.36 -10.99
N GLN A 81 2.48 4.74 -9.92
CA GLN A 81 3.02 3.37 -9.99
C GLN A 81 1.90 2.38 -10.32
N GLN A 82 2.23 1.37 -11.11
CA GLN A 82 1.31 0.28 -11.43
C GLN A 82 1.70 -0.97 -10.64
N VAL A 83 0.68 -1.65 -10.13
CA VAL A 83 0.82 -2.95 -9.46
C VAL A 83 -0.05 -3.95 -10.20
N VAL A 84 0.56 -5.03 -10.65
CA VAL A 84 -0.11 -6.15 -11.32
C VAL A 84 -0.38 -7.25 -10.30
N ALA A 85 -1.63 -7.69 -10.19
CA ALA A 85 -2.05 -8.82 -9.39
C ALA A 85 -2.59 -9.93 -10.30
N THR A 86 -2.16 -11.16 -10.08
CA THR A 86 -2.74 -12.33 -10.75
C THR A 86 -3.75 -12.97 -9.81
N ILE A 87 -5.01 -13.02 -10.21
CA ILE A 87 -6.15 -13.43 -9.38
C ILE A 87 -6.90 -14.57 -10.09
N CYS A 88 -7.40 -15.55 -9.36
CA CYS A 88 -8.29 -16.56 -9.96
C CYS A 88 -9.50 -15.89 -10.60
N LYS A 89 -9.84 -16.27 -11.84
CA LYS A 89 -10.94 -15.68 -12.60
C LYS A 89 -12.26 -15.63 -11.82
N ALA A 90 -12.64 -16.75 -11.21
CA ALA A 90 -13.84 -16.82 -10.39
C ALA A 90 -13.83 -15.81 -9.23
N ALA A 91 -12.68 -15.52 -8.64
CA ALA A 91 -12.58 -14.51 -7.59
C ALA A 91 -12.69 -13.08 -8.15
N ALA A 92 -12.08 -12.79 -9.31
CA ALA A 92 -12.22 -11.51 -9.97
C ALA A 92 -13.68 -11.21 -10.35
N GLU A 93 -14.38 -12.22 -10.90
CA GLU A 93 -15.81 -12.16 -11.23
C GLU A 93 -16.67 -11.97 -9.97
N ASN A 94 -16.46 -12.77 -8.92
CA ASN A 94 -17.21 -12.67 -7.66
C ASN A 94 -17.00 -11.33 -6.95
N MET A 95 -15.82 -10.73 -7.09
CA MET A 95 -15.52 -9.41 -6.53
C MET A 95 -16.06 -8.28 -7.41
N GLY A 96 -16.52 -8.56 -8.63
CA GLY A 96 -16.96 -7.56 -9.60
C GLY A 96 -15.82 -6.61 -10.00
N LEU A 97 -14.61 -7.14 -10.20
CA LEU A 97 -13.49 -6.30 -10.61
C LEU A 97 -13.74 -5.75 -12.02
N GLU A 98 -13.66 -4.43 -12.14
CA GLU A 98 -13.87 -3.72 -13.40
C GLU A 98 -12.90 -2.55 -13.52
N ILE A 99 -12.54 -2.20 -14.76
CA ILE A 99 -11.74 -1.00 -15.03
C ILE A 99 -12.52 0.22 -14.53
N GLY A 100 -11.87 1.06 -13.75
CA GLY A 100 -12.53 2.21 -13.13
C GLY A 100 -12.73 2.07 -11.63
N ARG A 101 -12.81 0.83 -11.12
CA ARG A 101 -13.12 0.57 -9.72
C ARG A 101 -11.92 0.89 -8.81
N ALA A 102 -12.21 1.50 -7.67
CA ALA A 102 -11.21 1.70 -6.62
C ALA A 102 -10.89 0.37 -5.93
N ALA A 103 -9.61 0.12 -5.71
CA ALA A 103 -9.13 -1.12 -5.10
C ALA A 103 -7.93 -0.83 -4.19
N TYR A 104 -7.83 -1.61 -3.11
CA TYR A 104 -6.64 -1.70 -2.29
C TYR A 104 -5.74 -2.81 -2.82
N VAL A 105 -4.46 -2.52 -2.98
CA VAL A 105 -3.42 -3.54 -3.15
C VAL A 105 -2.68 -3.74 -1.85
N VAL A 106 -2.52 -5.00 -1.47
CA VAL A 106 -1.90 -5.40 -0.22
C VAL A 106 -0.70 -6.29 -0.53
N LEU A 107 0.50 -5.79 -0.22
CA LEU A 107 1.76 -6.50 -0.46
C LEU A 107 2.38 -6.89 0.87
N LYS A 108 2.49 -8.18 1.14
CA LYS A 108 3.11 -8.66 2.38
C LYS A 108 4.62 -8.39 2.32
N ALA A 109 5.16 -7.70 3.32
CA ALA A 109 6.58 -7.32 3.35
C ALA A 109 7.55 -8.51 3.23
N SER A 110 7.18 -9.67 3.78
CA SER A 110 7.96 -10.92 3.68
C SER A 110 7.97 -11.56 2.29
N ASN A 111 7.10 -11.10 1.38
CA ASN A 111 7.03 -11.60 0.00
C ASN A 111 7.75 -10.67 -0.98
N MET A 112 8.32 -9.56 -0.47
CA MET A 112 9.14 -8.64 -1.24
C MET A 112 10.57 -9.18 -1.35
N ILE A 113 11.16 -9.03 -2.54
CA ILE A 113 12.56 -9.33 -2.83
C ILE A 113 13.26 -8.00 -3.08
N ILE A 114 14.49 -7.83 -2.58
CA ILE A 114 15.33 -6.67 -2.89
C ILE A 114 16.37 -7.06 -3.94
N LEU A 115 16.42 -6.27 -5.02
CA LEU A 115 17.41 -6.37 -6.08
C LEU A 115 18.26 -5.09 -6.09
N ALA A 116 19.57 -5.22 -5.86
CA ALA A 116 20.48 -4.07 -5.85
C ALA A 116 20.85 -3.60 -7.27
N ASP A 117 21.05 -4.53 -8.21
CA ASP A 117 21.57 -4.24 -9.55
C ASP A 117 20.53 -4.48 -10.65
N ALA A 118 19.34 -3.88 -10.51
CA ALA A 118 18.21 -4.15 -11.42
C ALA A 118 18.52 -3.89 -12.90
N ALA A 119 19.37 -2.91 -13.20
CA ALA A 119 19.77 -2.58 -14.57
C ALA A 119 20.49 -3.74 -15.30
N GLN A 120 21.05 -4.70 -14.57
CA GLN A 120 21.81 -5.82 -15.13
C GLN A 120 20.97 -7.10 -15.32
N HIS A 121 19.70 -7.09 -14.89
CA HIS A 121 18.87 -8.29 -14.85
C HIS A 121 17.51 -8.06 -15.52
N LYS A 122 17.06 -9.07 -16.28
CA LYS A 122 15.69 -9.14 -16.76
C LYS A 122 14.90 -10.05 -15.84
N LEU A 123 13.82 -9.54 -15.25
CA LEU A 123 12.89 -10.31 -14.43
C LEU A 123 11.60 -10.57 -15.21
N SER A 124 10.99 -11.71 -14.97
CA SER A 124 9.69 -12.07 -15.56
C SER A 124 8.51 -11.32 -14.93
N THR A 125 8.70 -10.73 -13.75
CA THR A 125 7.64 -10.01 -13.05
C THR A 125 7.57 -8.53 -13.46
N PRO A 126 6.37 -7.99 -13.69
CA PRO A 126 6.18 -6.57 -13.96
C PRO A 126 6.29 -5.71 -12.70
N ASN A 127 6.15 -6.28 -11.50
CA ASN A 127 6.11 -5.52 -10.25
C ASN A 127 7.54 -5.25 -9.76
N GLN A 128 8.10 -4.13 -10.20
CA GLN A 128 9.44 -3.68 -9.88
C GLN A 128 9.37 -2.21 -9.45
N PHE A 129 9.75 -1.93 -8.20
CA PHE A 129 9.64 -0.61 -7.58
C PHE A 129 11.04 -0.12 -7.17
N THR A 130 11.65 0.69 -8.04
CA THR A 130 12.98 1.27 -7.78
C THR A 130 12.84 2.50 -6.89
N GLY A 131 13.71 2.58 -5.89
CA GLY A 131 13.75 3.68 -4.94
C GLY A 131 15.02 3.66 -4.11
N LYS A 132 15.11 4.56 -3.14
CA LYS A 132 16.24 4.60 -2.21
C LYS A 132 15.85 4.04 -0.85
N ILE A 133 16.76 3.32 -0.21
CA ILE A 133 16.55 2.86 1.16
C ILE A 133 16.51 4.08 2.08
N ARG A 134 15.33 4.38 2.61
CA ARG A 134 15.12 5.47 3.57
C ARG A 134 15.49 5.05 4.98
N LYS A 135 15.23 3.79 5.32
CA LYS A 135 15.54 3.23 6.64
C LYS A 135 15.89 1.75 6.52
N LEU A 136 16.92 1.33 7.25
CA LEU A 136 17.33 -0.07 7.33
C LEU A 136 17.45 -0.52 8.79
N THR A 137 16.55 -1.41 9.21
CA THR A 137 16.60 -1.98 10.57
C THR A 137 17.15 -3.40 10.50
N ARG A 138 18.31 -3.64 11.12
CA ARG A 138 18.92 -4.98 11.22
C ARG A 138 18.45 -5.66 12.51
N GLY A 139 17.69 -6.74 12.37
CA GLY A 139 17.36 -7.64 13.47
C GLY A 139 18.38 -8.78 13.59
N PHE A 140 18.04 -9.82 14.37
CA PHE A 140 18.91 -10.98 14.56
C PHE A 140 18.85 -11.97 13.38
N VAL A 141 17.65 -12.22 12.85
CA VAL A 141 17.41 -13.15 11.73
C VAL A 141 17.02 -12.41 10.45
N ASN A 142 16.30 -11.30 10.59
CA ASN A 142 15.73 -10.55 9.48
C ASN A 142 16.19 -9.08 9.52
N GLY A 143 16.22 -8.45 8.35
CA GLY A 143 16.25 -7.01 8.20
C GLY A 143 14.92 -6.46 7.68
N GLU A 144 14.51 -5.31 8.20
CA GLU A 144 13.40 -4.52 7.66
C GLU A 144 13.99 -3.38 6.81
N VAL A 145 13.68 -3.38 5.52
CA VAL A 145 14.11 -2.39 4.54
C VAL A 145 12.91 -1.51 4.18
N VAL A 146 12.99 -0.22 4.43
CA VAL A 146 11.98 0.76 4.01
C VAL A 146 12.54 1.55 2.84
N LEU A 147 11.96 1.36 1.66
CA LEU A 147 12.29 2.06 0.43
C LEU A 147 11.37 3.26 0.27
N GLU A 148 11.93 4.38 -0.16
CA GLU A 148 11.20 5.53 -0.66
C GLU A 148 11.23 5.53 -2.19
N LEU A 149 10.04 5.49 -2.80
CA LEU A 149 9.85 5.52 -4.23
C LEU A 149 9.78 6.97 -4.74
N PRO A 150 10.02 7.21 -6.04
CA PRO A 150 9.64 8.45 -6.69
C PRO A 150 8.17 8.78 -6.39
N GLY A 151 7.88 10.02 -5.99
CA GLY A 151 6.52 10.41 -5.56
C GLY A 151 6.23 10.21 -4.06
N GLY A 152 7.20 9.76 -3.26
CA GLY A 152 7.13 9.76 -1.79
C GLY A 152 6.42 8.56 -1.16
N ALA A 153 5.88 7.66 -1.97
CA ALA A 153 5.34 6.39 -1.47
C ALA A 153 6.47 5.53 -0.86
N GLN A 154 6.15 4.77 0.18
CA GLN A 154 7.12 3.89 0.85
C GLN A 154 6.73 2.42 0.69
N ILE A 155 7.72 1.57 0.42
CA ILE A 155 7.59 0.12 0.40
C ILE A 155 8.48 -0.47 1.49
N THR A 156 7.89 -1.33 2.32
CA THR A 156 8.60 -2.11 3.33
C THR A 156 8.82 -3.54 2.85
N ALA A 157 10.05 -4.00 2.90
CA ALA A 157 10.45 -5.39 2.69
C ALA A 157 11.04 -5.99 3.96
N ILE A 158 10.75 -7.26 4.23
CA ILE A 158 11.41 -8.05 5.27
C ILE A 158 12.19 -9.15 4.57
N ILE A 159 13.52 -9.08 4.67
CA ILE A 159 14.45 -10.06 4.09
C ILE A 159 15.35 -10.64 5.18
N THR A 160 16.09 -11.70 4.88
CA THR A 160 17.06 -12.25 5.85
C THR A 160 18.19 -11.25 6.13
N LEU A 161 18.74 -11.30 7.35
CA LEU A 161 19.92 -10.49 7.69
C LEU A 161 21.09 -10.83 6.76
N ASP A 162 21.27 -12.10 6.41
CA ASP A 162 22.25 -12.53 5.42
C ASP A 162 22.04 -11.88 4.05
N GLY A 163 20.77 -11.70 3.63
CA GLY A 163 20.43 -10.97 2.41
C GLY A 163 20.85 -9.51 2.46
N VAL A 164 20.59 -8.82 3.59
CA VAL A 164 21.05 -7.45 3.83
C VAL A 164 22.57 -7.35 3.71
N ASN A 165 23.29 -8.27 4.36
CA ASN A 165 24.76 -8.26 4.39
C ASN A 165 25.36 -8.60 3.03
N ARG A 166 24.83 -9.63 2.35
CA ARG A 166 25.28 -10.08 1.03
C ARG A 166 25.12 -9.00 -0.03
N LEU A 167 24.01 -8.27 0.02
CA LEU A 167 23.74 -7.15 -0.90
C LEU A 167 24.40 -5.83 -0.44
N ARG A 168 25.07 -5.83 0.72
CA ARG A 168 25.72 -4.64 1.31
C ARG A 168 24.77 -3.43 1.39
N LEU A 169 23.53 -3.68 1.80
CA LEU A 169 22.50 -2.63 1.84
C LEU A 169 22.81 -1.60 2.92
N GLU A 170 22.65 -0.34 2.59
CA GLU A 170 22.80 0.78 3.52
C GLU A 170 21.68 1.80 3.29
N GLU A 171 21.47 2.70 4.26
CA GLU A 171 20.56 3.82 4.03
C GLU A 171 21.11 4.71 2.90
N GLY A 172 20.25 5.12 1.99
CA GLY A 172 20.62 5.83 0.77
C GLY A 172 20.93 4.96 -0.44
N SER A 173 21.15 3.64 -0.28
CA SER A 173 21.34 2.73 -1.42
C SER A 173 20.13 2.76 -2.34
N GLU A 174 20.36 2.84 -3.64
CA GLU A 174 19.33 2.64 -4.64
C GLU A 174 19.12 1.14 -4.87
N VAL A 175 17.88 0.69 -4.77
CA VAL A 175 17.51 -0.71 -4.95
C VAL A 175 16.12 -0.82 -5.56
N THR A 176 15.79 -1.98 -6.12
CA THR A 176 14.48 -2.30 -6.64
C THR A 176 13.80 -3.33 -5.75
N ALA A 177 12.64 -2.98 -5.20
CA ALA A 177 11.78 -3.95 -4.53
C ALA A 177 10.91 -4.67 -5.57
N VAL A 178 10.86 -5.99 -5.48
CA VAL A 178 10.22 -6.87 -6.47
C VAL A 178 9.23 -7.78 -5.76
N ILE A 179 8.07 -8.01 -6.37
CA ILE A 179 7.09 -8.98 -5.86
C ILE A 179 6.48 -9.79 -7.02
N ASN A 180 6.16 -11.05 -6.78
CA ASN A 180 5.43 -11.85 -7.75
C ASN A 180 3.95 -11.40 -7.80
N PRO A 181 3.31 -11.23 -8.98
CA PRO A 181 1.89 -10.88 -9.09
C PRO A 181 0.94 -11.78 -8.30
N CYS A 182 1.25 -13.09 -8.15
CA CYS A 182 0.47 -14.02 -7.33
C CYS A 182 0.55 -13.75 -5.82
N ASN A 183 1.53 -12.95 -5.38
CA ASN A 183 1.70 -12.52 -3.99
C ASN A 183 1.07 -11.15 -3.72
N VAL A 184 0.37 -10.58 -4.70
CA VAL A 184 -0.38 -9.32 -4.57
C VAL A 184 -1.82 -9.66 -4.25
N LEU A 185 -2.32 -9.18 -3.11
CA LEU A 185 -3.74 -9.29 -2.77
C LEU A 185 -4.46 -8.02 -3.20
N VAL A 186 -5.66 -8.18 -3.75
CA VAL A 186 -6.56 -7.08 -4.09
C VAL A 186 -7.78 -7.14 -3.18
N ALA A 187 -8.19 -5.99 -2.66
CA ALA A 187 -9.43 -5.84 -1.92
C ALA A 187 -10.25 -4.67 -2.49
N VAL A 188 -11.56 -4.83 -2.52
CA VAL A 188 -12.51 -3.80 -2.95
C VAL A 188 -13.58 -3.65 -1.89
N ASP A 189 -14.14 -2.44 -1.78
CA ASP A 189 -15.34 -2.23 -0.94
C ASP A 189 -16.50 -3.05 -1.53
N LYS A 190 -17.31 -3.65 -0.63
CA LYS A 190 -18.56 -4.34 -1.01
C LYS A 190 -19.66 -3.34 -1.33
#